data_AF-A0A6N9STL2-F1
#
_entry.id   AF-A0A6N9STL2-F1
#
_cell.length_a   1.000
_cell.length_b   1.000
_cell.length_c   1.000
_cell.angle_alpha   90.00
_cell.angle_beta   90.00
_cell.angle_gamma   90.00
#
_symmetry.space_group_name_H-M   'P 1'
#
loop_
_entity.id
_entity.type
_entity.pdbx_description
1 polymer ?
#
loop_
_entity_poly.entity_id
_entity_poly.type
_entity_poly.pdbx_seq_one_letter_code
_entity_poly.pdbx_strand_id
1 'polypeptide(L)'
;METQEAYKQKMAAQLKEWNAQIGLLEAELETATADMKVKRISELDALRAKHRVASEKLKEVGRASGEAWTVVKVSADKIWNELKDAMNDIHSKFR
;
A
#
# COMPACT_ATOMS: atom_id res chain seq x y z
N MET A 1 -17.01 5.30 -17.62
CA MET A 1 -16.76 5.83 -16.26
C MET A 1 -16.50 4.65 -15.35
N GLU A 2 -15.42 4.66 -14.58
CA GLU A 2 -15.20 3.64 -13.55
C GLU A 2 -16.23 3.85 -12.44
N THR A 3 -16.95 2.80 -12.04
CA THR A 3 -17.88 2.87 -10.92
C THR A 3 -17.13 2.87 -9.60
N GLN A 4 -17.72 3.47 -8.57
CA GLN A 4 -17.15 3.44 -7.22
C GLN A 4 -16.92 2.00 -6.74
N GLU A 5 -17.80 1.05 -7.06
CA GLU A 5 -17.60 -0.37 -6.74
C GLU A 5 -16.41 -0.98 -7.46
N ALA A 6 -16.26 -0.73 -8.77
CA ALA A 6 -15.11 -1.22 -9.54
C ALA A 6 -13.79 -0.66 -9.00
N TYR A 7 -13.77 0.63 -8.65
CA TYR A 7 -12.62 1.26 -8.01
C TYR A 7 -12.30 0.57 -6.68
N LYS A 8 -13.30 0.39 -5.80
CA LYS A 8 -13.09 -0.25 -4.49
C LYS A 8 -12.54 -1.66 -4.60
N GLN A 9 -13.06 -2.46 -5.53
CA GLN A 9 -12.59 -3.83 -5.76
C GLN A 9 -11.14 -3.85 -6.26
N LYS A 10 -10.81 -3.01 -7.24
CA LYS A 10 -9.45 -2.89 -7.78
C LYS A 10 -8.45 -2.50 -6.70
N MET A 11 -8.77 -1.48 -5.93
CA MET A 11 -7.95 -1.00 -4.82
C MET A 11 -7.83 -2.06 -3.72
N ALA A 12 -8.92 -2.74 -3.34
CA ALA A 12 -8.87 -3.83 -2.36
C ALA A 12 -7.96 -4.97 -2.82
N ALA A 13 -8.00 -5.34 -4.10
CA ALA A 13 -7.15 -6.37 -4.68
C ALA A 13 -5.67 -5.98 -4.61
N GLN A 14 -5.33 -4.75 -4.99
CA GLN A 14 -3.95 -4.25 -4.92
C GLN A 14 -3.42 -4.17 -3.47
N LEU A 15 -4.25 -3.78 -2.49
CA LEU A 15 -3.82 -3.82 -1.08
C LEU A 15 -3.53 -5.24 -0.61
N LYS A 16 -4.31 -6.24 -1.05
CA LYS A 16 -4.03 -7.63 -0.72
C LYS A 16 -2.70 -8.08 -1.32
N GLU A 17 -2.44 -7.70 -2.57
CA GLU A 17 -1.19 -7.99 -3.26
C GLU A 17 0.01 -7.37 -2.53
N TRP A 18 -0.06 -6.08 -2.21
CA TRP A 18 1.01 -5.40 -1.46
C TRP A 18 1.19 -5.94 -0.05
N ASN A 19 0.11 -6.36 0.62
CA ASN A 19 0.23 -7.02 1.93
C ASN A 19 1.02 -8.33 1.83
N ALA A 20 0.78 -9.12 0.77
CA ALA A 20 1.52 -10.34 0.54
C ALA A 20 3.00 -10.05 0.22
N GLN A 21 3.29 -9.02 -0.58
CA GLN A 21 4.66 -8.59 -0.89
C GLN A 21 5.40 -8.12 0.38
N ILE A 22 4.76 -7.32 1.24
CA ILE A 22 5.32 -6.91 2.53
C ILE A 22 5.64 -8.13 3.40
N GLY A 23 4.74 -9.12 3.45
CA GLY A 23 4.97 -10.36 4.19
C GLY A 23 6.14 -11.18 3.65
N LEU A 24 6.33 -11.19 2.32
CA LEU A 24 7.49 -11.84 1.70
C LEU A 24 8.79 -11.15 2.10
N LEU A 25 8.85 -9.81 1.99
CA LEU A 25 10.01 -9.02 2.37
C LEU A 25 10.36 -9.18 3.85
N GLU A 26 9.35 -9.32 4.71
CA GLU A 26 9.54 -9.59 6.14
C GLU A 26 10.17 -10.97 6.37
N ALA A 27 9.65 -12.01 5.72
CA ALA A 27 10.22 -13.36 5.83
C ALA A 27 11.66 -13.43 5.29
N GLU A 28 11.96 -12.74 4.18
CA GLU A 28 13.31 -12.60 3.67
C GLU A 28 14.23 -11.91 4.70
N LEU A 29 13.72 -10.86 5.35
CA LEU A 29 14.46 -10.18 6.42
C LEU A 29 14.71 -11.07 7.62
N GLU A 30 13.81 -11.96 8.01
CA GLU A 30 14.04 -12.90 9.12
C GLU A 30 15.26 -13.79 8.88
N THR A 31 15.52 -14.14 7.62
CA THR A 31 16.70 -14.94 7.21
C THR A 31 17.94 -14.10 6.89
N ALA A 32 17.81 -12.77 6.81
CA ALA A 32 18.91 -11.87 6.49
C ALA A 32 19.89 -11.65 7.66
N THR A 33 21.08 -11.14 7.36
CA THR A 33 22.10 -10.78 8.36
C THR A 33 21.63 -9.64 9.27
N ALA A 34 22.19 -9.53 10.47
CA ALA A 34 21.83 -8.49 11.44
C ALA A 34 21.99 -7.07 10.86
N ASP A 35 23.07 -6.82 10.10
CA ASP A 35 23.29 -5.54 9.42
C ASP A 35 22.22 -5.21 8.37
N MET A 36 21.75 -6.20 7.61
CA MET A 36 20.68 -6.01 6.64
C MET A 36 19.33 -5.77 7.33
N LYS A 37 19.04 -6.53 8.40
CA LYS A 37 17.83 -6.35 9.21
C LYS A 37 17.69 -4.92 9.71
N VAL A 38 18.74 -4.35 10.32
CA VAL A 38 18.71 -2.98 10.86
C VAL A 38 18.42 -1.94 9.77
N LYS A 39 19.00 -2.10 8.57
CA LYS A 39 18.80 -1.15 7.47
C LYS A 39 17.40 -1.23 6.85
N ARG A 40 16.81 -2.42 6.80
CA ARG A 40 15.59 -2.68 6.04
C ARG A 40 14.32 -2.71 6.89
N ILE A 41 14.42 -2.97 8.19
CA ILE A 41 13.26 -3.00 9.09
C ILE A 41 12.50 -1.67 9.10
N SER A 42 13.24 -0.54 9.09
CA SER A 42 12.62 0.79 9.02
C SER A 42 11.92 1.04 7.68
N GLU A 43 12.43 0.49 6.57
CA GLU A 43 11.79 0.60 5.26
C GLU A 43 10.50 -0.22 5.21
N LEU A 44 10.52 -1.42 5.81
CA LEU A 44 9.37 -2.30 5.90
C LEU A 44 8.26 -1.73 6.81
N ASP A 45 8.65 -1.11 7.93
CA ASP A 45 7.70 -0.40 8.80
C ASP A 45 7.06 0.80 8.10
N ALA A 46 7.82 1.54 7.30
CA ALA A 46 7.28 2.62 6.48
C ALA A 46 6.26 2.09 5.44
N LEU A 47 6.53 0.95 4.79
CA LEU A 47 5.58 0.30 3.89
C LEU A 47 4.29 -0.11 4.61
N ARG A 48 4.41 -0.73 5.78
CA ARG A 48 3.24 -1.13 6.60
C ARG A 48 2.40 0.06 7.00
N ALA A 49 3.03 1.17 7.40
CA ALA A 49 2.33 2.40 7.74
C ALA A 49 1.56 2.94 6.53
N LYS A 50 2.21 3.02 5.36
CA LYS A 50 1.55 3.47 4.11
C LYS A 50 0.41 2.54 3.68
N HIS A 51 0.60 1.22 3.78
CA HIS A 51 -0.44 0.23 3.51
C HIS A 51 -1.66 0.40 4.41
N ARG A 52 -1.44 0.64 5.71
CA ARG A 52 -2.52 0.92 6.66
C ARG A 52 -3.27 2.19 6.29
N VAL A 53 -2.56 3.28 5.97
CA VAL A 53 -3.17 4.54 5.54
C VAL A 53 -4.01 4.35 4.27
N ALA A 54 -3.50 3.61 3.29
CA ALA A 54 -4.23 3.27 2.07
C ALA A 54 -5.48 2.42 2.35
N SER A 55 -5.40 1.47 3.29
CA SER A 55 -6.53 0.65 3.74
C SER A 55 -7.61 1.47 4.46
N GLU A 56 -7.22 2.38 5.35
CA GLU A 56 -8.13 3.33 5.99
C GLU A 56 -8.79 4.23 4.95
N LYS A 57 -8.01 4.70 3.97
CA LYS A 57 -8.53 5.54 2.90
C LYS A 57 -9.54 4.83 2.00
N LEU A 58 -9.31 3.56 1.69
CA LEU A 58 -10.26 2.74 0.94
C LEU A 58 -11.60 2.58 1.68
N LYS A 59 -11.58 2.49 3.02
CA LYS A 59 -12.80 2.49 3.84
C LYS A 59 -13.55 3.82 3.75
N GLU A 60 -12.84 4.95 3.73
CA GLU A 60 -13.45 6.27 3.51
C GLU A 60 -14.09 6.38 2.13
N VAL A 61 -13.41 5.91 1.07
CA VAL A 61 -13.97 5.83 -0.28
C VAL A 61 -15.24 4.97 -0.30
N GLY A 62 -15.31 3.91 0.52
CA GLY A 62 -16.50 3.08 0.69
C GLY A 62 -17.70 3.78 1.30
N ARG A 63 -17.48 4.82 2.11
CA ARG A 63 -18.52 5.57 2.81
C ARG A 63 -18.96 6.83 2.05
N ALA A 64 -18.12 7.38 1.21
CA ALA A 64 -18.43 8.54 0.39
C ALA A 64 -19.43 8.21 -0.73
N SER A 65 -20.22 9.18 -1.17
CA SER A 65 -21.16 9.03 -2.30
C SER A 65 -21.31 10.37 -3.04
N GLY A 66 -21.85 10.32 -4.26
CA GLY A 66 -22.07 11.54 -5.07
C GLY A 66 -20.78 12.34 -5.29
N GLU A 67 -20.83 13.65 -5.09
CA GLU A 67 -19.68 14.55 -5.26
C GLU A 67 -18.54 14.26 -4.27
N ALA A 68 -18.87 13.80 -3.05
CA ALA A 68 -17.86 13.46 -2.04
C ALA A 68 -16.99 12.28 -2.47
N TRP A 69 -17.54 11.33 -3.25
CA TRP A 69 -16.75 10.21 -3.78
C TRP A 69 -15.58 10.69 -4.65
N THR A 70 -15.82 11.68 -5.52
CA THR A 70 -14.78 12.21 -6.42
C THR A 70 -13.65 12.86 -5.63
N VAL A 71 -13.97 13.63 -4.59
CA VAL A 71 -12.96 14.29 -3.73
C VAL A 71 -12.14 13.25 -2.95
N VAL A 72 -12.82 12.27 -2.33
CA VAL A 72 -12.13 11.23 -1.55
C VAL A 72 -11.29 10.34 -2.47
N LYS A 73 -11.77 10.02 -3.68
CA LYS A 73 -11.02 9.27 -4.70
C LYS A 73 -9.70 9.96 -5.06
N VAL A 74 -9.69 11.26 -5.33
CA VAL A 74 -8.44 11.99 -5.67
C VAL A 74 -7.40 11.85 -4.55
N SER A 75 -7.83 12.01 -3.29
CA SER A 75 -6.93 11.83 -2.16
C SER A 75 -6.48 10.37 -1.96
N ALA A 76 -7.34 9.40 -2.28
CA ALA A 76 -7.00 7.98 -2.27
C ALA A 76 -5.97 7.62 -3.34
N ASP A 77 -6.13 8.13 -4.57
CA ASP A 77 -5.21 7.92 -5.69
C ASP A 77 -3.81 8.45 -5.37
N LYS A 78 -3.70 9.58 -4.65
CA LYS A 78 -2.41 10.10 -4.18
C LYS A 78 -1.70 9.12 -3.24
N ILE A 79 -2.40 8.65 -2.20
CA ILE A 79 -1.86 7.66 -1.24
C ILE A 79 -1.48 6.37 -1.98
N TRP A 80 -2.28 5.98 -2.97
CA TRP A 80 -2.03 4.79 -3.78
C TRP A 80 -0.73 4.87 -4.57
N ASN A 81 -0.49 6.00 -5.22
CA ASN A 81 0.74 6.22 -5.97
C ASN A 81 1.95 6.25 -5.04
N GLU A 82 1.85 6.91 -3.88
CA GLU A 82 2.93 6.96 -2.89
C GLU A 82 3.29 5.58 -2.30
N LEU A 83 2.30 4.69 -2.16
CA LEU A 83 2.52 3.31 -1.71
C LEU A 83 3.12 2.46 -2.84
N LYS A 84 2.62 2.62 -4.07
CA LYS A 84 3.17 1.95 -5.25
C LYS A 84 4.64 2.30 -5.46
N ASP A 85 4.99 3.57 -5.35
CA ASP A 85 6.37 4.04 -5.51
C ASP A 85 7.28 3.48 -4.41
N ALA A 86 6.80 3.46 -3.16
CA ALA A 86 7.54 2.86 -2.06
C ALA A 86 7.76 1.35 -2.25
N MET A 87 6.75 0.63 -2.76
CA MET A 87 6.88 -0.79 -3.06
C MET A 87 7.90 -1.06 -4.16
N ASN A 88 7.86 -0.26 -5.24
CA ASN A 88 8.82 -0.37 -6.34
C ASN A 88 10.25 -0.07 -5.88
N ASP A 89 10.44 0.96 -5.04
CA ASP A 89 11.75 1.30 -4.47
C ASP A 89 12.32 0.14 -3.66
N ILE A 90 11.51 -0.45 -2.78
CA ILE A 90 11.96 -1.56 -1.94
C ILE A 90 12.21 -2.83 -2.76
N HIS A 91 11.35 -3.16 -3.72
CA HIS A 91 11.62 -4.25 -4.67
C HIS A 91 12.94 -4.04 -5.44
N SER A 92 13.27 -2.80 -5.83
CA SER A 92 14.53 -2.52 -6.52
C SER A 92 15.75 -2.70 -5.62
N LYS A 93 15.58 -2.51 -4.31
CA LYS A 93 16.62 -2.61 -3.28
C LYS A 93 16.83 -4.03 -2.76
N PHE A 94 15.85 -4.91 -2.93
CA PHE A 94 15.89 -6.34 -2.59
C PHE A 94 16.31 -7.22 -3.78
N ARG A 95 16.37 -6.66 -4.99
CA ARG A 95 16.93 -7.30 -6.19
C ARG A 95 18.46 -7.23 -6.19
#